data_AF-A0A6M0ITF2-F1
#
_entry.id   AF-A0A6M0ITF2-F1
#
_cell.length_a   1.000
_cell.length_b   1.000
_cell.length_c   1.000
_cell.angle_alpha   90.00
_cell.angle_beta   90.00
_cell.angle_gamma   90.00
#
_symmetry.space_group_name_H-M   'P 1'
#
loop_
_entity.id
_entity.type
_entity.pdbx_description
1 polymer ?
#
loop_
_entity_poly.entity_id
_entity_poly.type
_entity_poly.pdbx_seq_one_letter_code
_entity_poly.pdbx_strand_id
1 'polypeptide(L)'
;MKSIQAWGFLVSRNQYLDYRTVVAPNFMCQSGTSSVLAKAAGGDLTQKGSALYRKIDHPKLGNITLVFRVIEATVQDTGIAGNGVLKDSFGREIRLIEGIVLKEKMPDIVVTEDIIVTERNLEEIHKQLVEHYREFWDYITPSPAIPSEPFTLPENSSDYCLNYQTLKPYIVGANQAQIKSQLSLFTSNSQTIESDNKVCTSEPRTNPVQKWCDELRIWLDRSR
;
A
#
# COMPACT_ATOMS: atom_id res chain seq x y z
N MET A 1 19.93 2.22 -19.80
CA MET A 1 18.71 1.79 -19.08
C MET A 1 18.39 2.87 -18.04
N LYS A 2 17.13 3.00 -17.59
CA LYS A 2 16.69 4.18 -16.82
C LYS A 2 16.84 3.91 -15.33
N SER A 3 17.71 4.64 -14.65
CA SER A 3 17.85 4.61 -13.20
C SER A 3 16.54 5.09 -12.55
N ILE A 4 15.94 4.27 -11.68
CA ILE A 4 14.73 4.66 -10.96
C ILE A 4 15.10 5.33 -9.65
N GLN A 5 14.64 6.58 -9.52
CA GLN A 5 14.75 7.33 -8.28
C GLN A 5 13.68 6.91 -7.29
N ALA A 6 14.11 6.72 -6.06
CA ALA A 6 13.33 6.29 -4.92
C ALA A 6 13.58 7.22 -3.73
N TRP A 7 12.59 7.31 -2.85
CA TRP A 7 12.66 8.14 -1.65
C TRP A 7 12.12 7.37 -0.46
N GLY A 8 12.76 7.53 0.69
CA GLY A 8 12.24 7.02 1.95
C GLY A 8 10.99 7.75 2.42
N PHE A 9 10.08 7.03 3.08
CA PHE A 9 9.04 7.66 3.87
C PHE A 9 8.73 6.89 5.15
N LEU A 10 8.28 7.63 6.16
CA LEU A 10 7.83 7.09 7.44
C LEU A 10 6.54 7.77 7.85
N VAL A 11 5.52 6.97 8.17
CA VAL A 11 4.32 7.38 8.88
C VAL A 11 4.30 6.66 10.22
N SER A 12 4.23 7.43 11.31
CA SER A 12 4.15 6.88 12.65
C SER A 12 3.56 7.90 13.62
N ARG A 13 3.52 7.52 14.90
CA ARG A 13 3.13 8.33 16.04
C ARG A 13 4.20 8.25 17.13
N ASN A 14 4.12 9.12 18.12
CA ASN A 14 5.00 9.06 19.30
C ASN A 14 4.13 9.08 20.59
N GLN A 15 4.73 9.39 21.73
CA GLN A 15 4.02 9.44 23.01
C GLN A 15 2.89 10.47 23.08
N TYR A 16 3.00 11.56 22.31
CA TYR A 16 2.19 12.77 22.45
C TYR A 16 1.39 13.12 21.18
N LEU A 17 1.84 12.66 20.01
CA LEU A 17 1.31 13.02 18.71
C LEU A 17 0.77 11.77 18.02
N ASP A 18 -0.44 11.87 17.45
CA ASP A 18 -1.06 10.81 16.65
C ASP A 18 -0.34 10.55 15.31
N TYR A 19 -0.81 9.52 14.58
CA TYR A 19 -0.22 9.11 13.31
C TYR A 19 -0.13 10.24 12.30
N ARG A 20 1.08 10.46 11.80
CA ARG A 20 1.42 11.49 10.84
C ARG A 20 2.60 11.06 9.98
N THR A 21 2.78 11.77 8.87
CA THR A 21 4.00 11.66 8.08
C THR A 21 5.16 12.29 8.84
N VAL A 22 6.13 11.47 9.23
CA VAL A 22 7.37 11.88 9.91
C VAL A 22 8.45 12.20 8.89
N VAL A 23 8.64 11.31 7.92
CA VAL A 23 9.58 11.48 6.81
C VAL A 23 8.82 11.37 5.49
N ALA A 24 9.12 12.25 4.53
CA ALA A 24 8.52 12.23 3.20
C ALA A 24 9.52 12.64 2.13
N PRO A 25 9.31 12.25 0.86
CA PRO A 25 10.14 12.74 -0.24
C PRO A 25 10.20 14.26 -0.28
N ASN A 26 11.40 14.82 -0.50
CA ASN A 26 11.61 16.27 -0.55
C ASN A 26 10.63 17.01 -1.49
N PHE A 27 10.30 16.44 -2.65
CA PHE A 27 9.33 17.03 -3.59
C PHE A 27 7.89 17.07 -3.03
N MET A 28 7.52 16.16 -2.12
CA MET A 28 6.23 16.20 -1.43
C MET A 28 6.23 17.26 -0.32
N CYS A 29 7.35 17.42 0.39
CA CYS A 29 7.52 18.48 1.38
C CYS A 29 7.42 19.87 0.73
N GLN A 30 8.16 20.09 -0.37
CA GLN A 30 8.15 21.35 -1.11
C GLN A 30 6.77 21.73 -1.67
N SER A 31 5.96 20.74 -2.06
CA SER A 31 4.61 20.96 -2.58
C SER A 31 3.51 20.99 -1.50
N GLY A 32 3.87 20.77 -0.22
CA GLY A 32 2.91 20.75 0.90
C GLY A 32 1.97 19.53 0.87
N THR A 33 2.38 18.42 0.27
CA THR A 33 1.53 17.23 0.04
C THR A 33 1.92 16.01 0.86
N SER A 34 2.93 16.11 1.74
CA SER A 34 3.44 15.00 2.57
C SER A 34 2.36 14.32 3.42
N SER A 35 1.32 15.04 3.84
CA SER A 35 0.17 14.48 4.59
C SER A 35 -0.63 13.42 3.84
N VAL A 36 -0.50 13.34 2.52
CA VAL A 36 -1.11 12.28 1.70
C VAL A 36 -0.59 10.91 2.11
N LEU A 37 0.69 10.80 2.49
CA LEU A 37 1.28 9.53 2.92
C LEU A 37 0.58 8.96 4.16
N ALA A 38 0.26 9.77 5.17
CA ALA A 38 -0.48 9.31 6.35
C ALA A 38 -1.92 8.84 6.04
N LYS A 39 -2.52 9.35 4.94
CA LYS A 39 -3.87 8.94 4.50
C LYS A 39 -3.84 7.72 3.58
N ALA A 40 -2.78 7.60 2.80
CA ALA A 40 -2.61 6.58 1.78
C ALA A 40 -1.79 5.39 2.27
N ALA A 41 -1.03 5.49 3.34
CA ALA A 41 -0.26 4.39 3.93
C ALA A 41 -0.95 3.97 5.24
N GLY A 42 -1.30 2.69 5.33
CA GLY A 42 -2.05 2.13 6.45
C GLY A 42 -2.45 0.70 6.16
N GLY A 43 -2.87 0.00 7.21
CA GLY A 43 -3.21 -1.41 7.14
C GLY A 43 -2.80 -2.15 8.40
N ASP A 44 -2.95 -3.46 8.34
CA ASP A 44 -2.51 -4.37 9.40
C ASP A 44 -1.02 -4.63 9.34
N LEU A 45 -0.48 -5.22 10.41
CA LEU A 45 0.92 -5.64 10.47
C LEU A 45 1.25 -6.52 9.28
N THR A 46 2.35 -6.19 8.62
CA THR A 46 2.83 -6.89 7.44
C THR A 46 3.69 -8.08 7.88
N GLN A 47 3.48 -9.24 7.25
CA GLN A 47 4.31 -10.42 7.52
C GLN A 47 5.75 -10.19 7.05
N LYS A 48 6.72 -10.81 7.73
CA LYS A 48 8.13 -10.76 7.33
C LYS A 48 8.31 -11.26 5.89
N GLY A 49 9.13 -10.57 5.09
CA GLY A 49 9.34 -10.88 3.68
C GLY A 49 8.16 -10.52 2.76
N SER A 50 7.18 -9.76 3.28
CA SER A 50 6.06 -9.24 2.50
C SER A 50 6.06 -7.71 2.49
N ALA A 51 5.47 -7.12 1.46
CA ALA A 51 5.27 -5.68 1.37
C ALA A 51 3.93 -5.34 0.72
N LEU A 52 3.41 -4.18 1.07
CA LEU A 52 2.22 -3.57 0.53
C LEU A 52 2.59 -2.70 -0.66
N TYR A 53 1.86 -2.85 -1.75
CA TYR A 53 1.98 -2.02 -2.95
C TYR A 53 0.73 -1.16 -3.11
N ARG A 54 0.89 0.14 -3.33
CA ARG A 54 -0.25 1.05 -3.56
C ARG A 54 0.12 2.17 -4.53
N LYS A 55 -0.73 2.37 -5.54
CA LYS A 55 -0.70 3.56 -6.40
C LYS A 55 -1.45 4.72 -5.75
N ILE A 56 -0.92 5.93 -5.93
CA ILE A 56 -1.53 7.19 -5.53
C ILE A 56 -1.69 8.05 -6.77
N ASP A 57 -2.94 8.40 -7.09
CA ASP A 57 -3.25 9.36 -8.15
C ASP A 57 -3.42 10.74 -7.52
N HIS A 58 -2.43 11.61 -7.71
CA HIS A 58 -2.40 12.95 -7.12
C HIS A 58 -2.46 14.03 -8.21
N PRO A 59 -3.43 14.97 -8.17
CA PRO A 59 -3.64 15.94 -9.25
C PRO A 59 -2.42 16.86 -9.49
N LYS A 60 -1.68 17.21 -8.44
CA LYS A 60 -0.47 18.06 -8.54
C LYS A 60 0.84 17.31 -8.78
N LEU A 61 0.93 16.04 -8.37
CA LEU A 61 2.20 15.30 -8.38
C LEU A 61 2.23 14.19 -9.44
N GLY A 62 1.10 13.98 -10.14
CA GLY A 62 0.92 12.84 -11.01
C GLY A 62 0.77 11.55 -10.21
N ASN A 63 1.14 10.45 -10.87
CA ASN A 63 1.03 9.12 -10.27
C ASN A 63 2.29 8.83 -9.45
N ILE A 64 2.07 8.40 -8.22
CA ILE A 64 3.11 8.00 -7.27
C ILE A 64 2.86 6.55 -6.90
N THR A 65 3.92 5.79 -6.69
CA THR A 65 3.83 4.41 -6.20
C THR A 65 4.44 4.30 -4.81
N LEU A 66 3.76 3.60 -3.91
CA LEU A 66 4.27 3.21 -2.60
C LEU A 66 4.56 1.71 -2.57
N VAL A 67 5.73 1.36 -2.04
CA VAL A 67 6.08 0.01 -1.59
C VAL A 67 6.47 0.11 -0.14
N PHE A 68 5.72 -0.53 0.76
CA PHE A 68 5.86 -0.28 2.19
C PHE A 68 5.48 -1.48 3.05
N ARG A 69 5.88 -1.46 4.32
CA ARG A 69 5.47 -2.43 5.33
C ARG A 69 4.95 -1.72 6.56
N VAL A 70 4.13 -2.43 7.32
CA VAL A 70 3.63 -1.99 8.63
C VAL A 70 4.24 -2.92 9.66
N ILE A 71 5.13 -2.39 10.50
CA ILE A 71 5.82 -3.15 11.55
C ILE A 71 5.56 -2.53 12.91
N GLU A 72 5.77 -3.30 13.97
CA GLU A 72 5.74 -2.77 15.33
C GLU A 72 6.96 -1.87 15.56
N ALA A 73 6.78 -0.75 16.24
CA ALA A 73 7.90 0.06 16.70
C ALA A 73 8.46 -0.59 17.97
N THR A 74 9.53 -1.38 17.87
CA THR A 74 10.12 -2.05 19.04
C THR A 74 11.32 -1.28 19.59
N VAL A 75 11.63 -1.48 20.86
CA VAL A 75 12.86 -0.96 21.50
C VAL A 75 14.12 -1.45 20.78
N GLN A 76 14.12 -2.68 20.27
CA GLN A 76 15.27 -3.27 19.59
C GLN A 76 15.54 -2.60 18.25
N ASP A 77 14.49 -2.34 17.47
CA ASP A 77 14.61 -1.73 16.15
C ASP A 77 14.87 -0.23 16.26
N THR A 78 14.21 0.44 17.20
CA THR A 78 14.28 1.90 17.34
C THR A 78 15.41 2.38 18.24
N GLY A 79 15.93 1.56 19.16
CA GLY A 79 16.89 1.99 20.18
C GLY A 79 16.33 2.96 21.22
N ILE A 80 15.01 3.21 21.23
CA ILE A 80 14.34 4.05 22.23
C ILE A 80 14.18 3.26 23.52
N ALA A 81 14.50 3.87 24.66
CA ALA A 81 14.43 3.20 25.96
C ALA A 81 13.00 2.71 26.29
N GLY A 82 12.89 1.48 26.80
CA GLY A 82 11.62 0.86 27.15
C GLY A 82 11.72 -0.67 27.21
N ASN A 83 10.58 -1.35 27.10
CA ASN A 83 10.52 -2.79 26.94
C ASN A 83 9.52 -3.20 25.85
N GLY A 84 9.94 -4.08 24.93
CA GLY A 84 9.08 -4.62 23.88
C GLY A 84 8.64 -3.58 22.84
N VAL A 85 7.34 -3.58 22.54
CA VAL A 85 6.69 -2.65 21.60
C VAL A 85 6.48 -1.30 22.28
N LEU A 86 6.88 -0.22 21.61
CA LEU A 86 6.68 1.15 22.07
C LEU A 86 5.18 1.47 22.13
N LYS A 87 4.81 2.26 23.13
CA LYS A 87 3.43 2.65 23.39
C LYS A 87 3.33 4.16 23.52
N ASP A 88 2.19 4.70 23.13
CA ASP A 88 1.89 6.11 23.39
C ASP A 88 1.44 6.34 24.84
N SER A 89 1.15 7.60 25.20
CA SER A 89 0.70 7.96 26.54
C SER A 89 -0.63 7.32 26.97
N PHE A 90 -1.41 6.78 26.01
CA PHE A 90 -2.64 6.04 26.26
C PHE A 90 -2.43 4.51 26.30
N GLY A 91 -1.18 4.05 26.20
CA GLY A 91 -0.83 2.63 26.22
C GLY A 91 -1.09 1.90 24.89
N ARG A 92 -1.38 2.62 23.80
CA ARG A 92 -1.63 2.02 22.48
C ARG A 92 -0.29 1.72 21.79
N GLU A 93 -0.16 0.52 21.24
CA GLU A 93 1.06 0.06 20.55
C GLU A 93 1.35 0.84 19.27
N ILE A 94 2.58 1.30 19.13
CA ILE A 94 3.00 2.14 18.01
C ILE A 94 3.51 1.26 16.87
N ARG A 95 3.14 1.63 15.65
CA ARG A 95 3.61 0.99 14.41
C ARG A 95 4.44 1.96 13.60
N LEU A 96 5.42 1.42 12.89
CA LEU A 96 6.14 2.13 11.83
C LEU A 96 5.51 1.68 10.51
N ILE A 97 4.96 2.64 9.77
CA ILE A 97 4.53 2.43 8.39
C ILE A 97 5.63 3.05 7.53
N GLU A 98 6.51 2.20 7.03
CA GLU A 98 7.76 2.62 6.40
C GLU A 98 7.93 2.00 5.03
N GLY A 99 8.61 2.73 4.16
CA GLY A 99 8.90 2.20 2.83
C GLY A 99 9.43 3.24 1.87
N ILE A 100 9.19 2.96 0.59
CA ILE A 100 9.76 3.67 -0.54
C ILE A 100 8.63 4.30 -1.37
N VAL A 101 8.88 5.53 -1.79
CA VAL A 101 8.07 6.27 -2.76
C VAL A 101 8.81 6.31 -4.08
N LEU A 102 8.09 6.02 -5.17
CA LEU A 102 8.59 6.13 -6.54
C LEU A 102 7.80 7.19 -7.29
N LYS A 103 8.53 8.11 -7.92
CA LYS A 103 7.97 9.22 -8.70
C LYS A 103 8.09 8.89 -10.18
N GLU A 104 7.09 8.18 -10.74
CA GLU A 104 6.79 8.04 -12.18
C GLU A 104 5.68 6.98 -12.37
N LYS A 105 5.02 6.98 -13.55
CA LYS A 105 4.11 5.89 -13.95
C LYS A 105 4.92 4.61 -14.15
N MET A 106 5.04 3.79 -13.12
CA MET A 106 5.26 2.37 -13.35
C MET A 106 3.98 1.79 -13.99
N PRO A 107 4.08 1.13 -15.16
CA PRO A 107 2.92 0.49 -15.77
C PRO A 107 2.22 -0.39 -14.74
N ASP A 108 0.88 -0.43 -14.80
CA ASP A 108 0.11 -1.39 -14.02
C ASP A 108 0.62 -2.79 -14.34
N ILE A 109 0.97 -3.51 -13.27
CA ILE A 109 1.39 -4.91 -13.25
C ILE A 109 2.91 -5.07 -13.45
N VAL A 110 3.50 -5.62 -12.39
CA VAL A 110 4.93 -5.89 -12.14
C VAL A 110 5.76 -4.58 -12.07
N VAL A 111 6.46 -4.24 -10.99
CA VAL A 111 7.75 -4.87 -10.66
C VAL A 111 8.25 -5.63 -11.87
N THR A 112 8.38 -4.95 -13.03
CA THR A 112 8.86 -5.58 -14.25
C THR A 112 10.15 -6.28 -13.86
N GLU A 113 10.47 -7.38 -14.53
CA GLU A 113 11.62 -8.24 -14.26
C GLU A 113 12.98 -7.52 -14.19
N ASP A 114 12.99 -6.18 -14.25
CA ASP A 114 14.07 -5.22 -14.24
C ASP A 114 14.30 -4.52 -12.87
N ILE A 115 13.26 -4.27 -12.04
CA ILE A 115 13.38 -3.46 -10.80
C ILE A 115 12.46 -3.96 -9.68
N ILE A 116 13.04 -4.73 -8.76
CA ILE A 116 12.40 -5.30 -7.58
C ILE A 116 12.84 -4.53 -6.33
N VAL A 117 11.89 -3.91 -5.62
CA VAL A 117 12.17 -3.41 -4.25
C VAL A 117 12.37 -4.63 -3.36
N THR A 118 13.59 -4.90 -2.94
CA THR A 118 13.93 -6.08 -2.14
C THR A 118 13.74 -5.82 -0.63
N GLU A 119 13.75 -6.88 0.17
CA GLU A 119 13.82 -6.76 1.64
C GLU A 119 15.04 -5.94 2.06
N ARG A 120 16.18 -6.12 1.39
CA ARG A 120 17.40 -5.34 1.63
C ARG A 120 17.17 -3.85 1.44
N ASN A 121 16.44 -3.44 0.41
CA ASN A 121 16.12 -2.03 0.21
C ASN A 121 15.26 -1.50 1.35
N LEU A 122 14.29 -2.28 1.84
CA LEU A 122 13.45 -1.93 2.98
C LEU A 122 14.24 -1.86 4.31
N GLU A 123 15.23 -2.74 4.51
CA GLU A 123 16.12 -2.70 5.67
C GLU A 123 17.09 -1.50 5.63
N GLU A 124 17.62 -1.16 4.45
CA GLU A 124 18.50 0.00 4.26
C GLU A 124 17.77 1.31 4.52
N ILE A 125 16.53 1.43 4.04
CA ILE A 125 15.70 2.61 4.35
C ILE A 125 15.26 2.62 5.81
N HIS A 126 14.91 1.47 6.40
CA HIS A 126 14.54 1.38 7.82
C HIS A 126 15.60 2.01 8.72
N LYS A 127 16.88 1.68 8.50
CA LYS A 127 18.00 2.24 9.28
C LYS A 127 18.03 3.78 9.24
N GLN A 128 17.80 4.37 8.06
CA GLN A 128 17.76 5.82 7.89
C GLN A 128 16.51 6.43 8.55
N LEU A 129 15.36 5.79 8.39
CA LEU A 129 14.09 6.29 8.95
C LEU A 129 14.05 6.24 10.47
N VAL A 130 14.68 5.23 11.09
CA VAL A 130 14.74 5.09 12.55
C VAL A 130 15.49 6.26 13.19
N GLU A 131 16.52 6.81 12.55
CA GLU A 131 17.22 7.99 13.07
C GLU A 131 16.26 9.19 13.17
N HIS A 132 15.49 9.46 12.12
CA HIS A 132 14.45 10.49 12.15
C HIS A 132 13.30 10.17 13.11
N TYR A 133 12.99 8.88 13.31
CA TYR A 133 11.99 8.48 14.27
C TYR A 133 12.42 8.76 15.72
N ARG A 134 13.70 8.58 16.04
CA ARG A 134 14.26 8.92 17.36
C ARG A 134 14.13 10.41 17.65
N GLU A 135 14.46 11.26 16.67
CA GLU A 135 14.26 12.71 16.81
C GLU A 135 12.77 13.04 17.01
N PHE A 136 11.91 12.41 16.20
CA PHE A 136 10.46 12.60 16.30
C PHE A 136 9.89 12.10 17.63
N TRP A 137 10.51 11.14 18.31
CA TRP A 137 10.04 10.59 19.57
C TRP A 137 9.84 11.67 20.64
N ASP A 138 10.74 12.65 20.69
CA ASP A 138 10.76 13.73 21.67
C ASP A 138 9.83 14.90 21.32
N TYR A 139 9.15 14.85 20.18
CA TYR A 139 8.30 15.95 19.73
C TYR A 139 6.98 16.00 20.52
N ILE A 140 6.73 17.13 21.18
CA ILE A 140 5.46 17.40 21.86
C ILE A 140 4.50 18.24 21.02
N THR A 141 4.99 18.90 19.97
CA THR A 141 4.19 19.73 19.07
C THR A 141 4.32 19.26 17.63
N PRO A 142 3.25 19.37 16.83
CA PRO A 142 3.30 19.08 15.41
C PRO A 142 4.41 19.82 14.66
N SER A 143 5.29 19.09 13.98
CA SER A 143 6.27 19.62 13.02
C SER A 143 5.93 19.21 11.58
N PRO A 144 6.41 19.95 10.56
CA PRO A 144 6.42 19.46 9.20
C PRO A 144 7.19 18.13 9.08
N ALA A 145 6.88 17.36 8.03
CA ALA A 145 7.63 16.14 7.72
C ALA A 145 9.07 16.47 7.33
N ILE A 146 10.02 15.65 7.78
CA ILE A 146 11.44 15.73 7.43
C ILE A 146 11.60 15.29 5.98
N PRO A 147 12.28 16.07 5.10
CA PRO A 147 12.50 15.68 3.72
C PRO A 147 13.52 14.54 3.62
N SER A 148 13.19 13.50 2.85
CA SER A 148 14.15 12.49 2.42
C SER A 148 14.78 12.85 1.08
N GLU A 149 16.04 12.48 0.91
CA GLU A 149 16.79 12.64 -0.33
C GLU A 149 16.57 11.45 -1.28
N PRO A 150 16.66 11.68 -2.61
CA PRO A 150 16.54 10.60 -3.58
C PRO A 150 17.72 9.65 -3.48
N PHE A 151 17.43 8.36 -3.64
CA PHE A 151 18.44 7.33 -3.92
C PHE A 151 18.06 6.56 -5.19
N THR A 152 19.01 5.82 -5.74
CA THR A 152 18.77 4.99 -6.93
C THR A 152 18.56 3.56 -6.49
N LEU A 153 17.49 2.93 -6.97
CA LEU A 153 17.32 1.49 -6.76
C LEU A 153 18.33 0.73 -7.62
N PRO A 154 19.02 -0.28 -7.05
CA PRO A 154 19.92 -1.13 -7.84
C PRO A 154 19.12 -1.89 -8.91
N GLU A 155 19.74 -2.07 -10.08
CA GLU A 155 19.22 -2.98 -11.11
C GLU A 155 19.31 -4.41 -10.58
N ASN A 156 18.24 -5.20 -10.78
CA ASN A 156 18.09 -6.61 -10.41
C ASN A 156 19.24 -7.28 -9.65
N SER A 157 19.04 -7.48 -8.36
CA SER A 157 19.60 -8.65 -7.69
C SER A 157 18.49 -9.70 -7.58
N SER A 158 18.71 -10.92 -8.09
CA SER A 158 17.83 -12.08 -7.89
C SER A 158 17.69 -12.50 -6.41
N ASP A 159 18.28 -11.73 -5.50
CA ASP A 159 18.31 -11.97 -4.08
C ASP A 159 17.01 -11.45 -3.44
N TYR A 160 16.14 -12.41 -3.10
CA TYR A 160 14.98 -12.27 -2.20
C TYR A 160 13.87 -11.33 -2.70
N CYS A 161 13.02 -11.88 -3.58
CA CYS A 161 11.75 -11.25 -3.93
C CYS A 161 10.82 -11.14 -2.70
N LEU A 162 10.28 -9.93 -2.48
CA LEU A 162 9.20 -9.73 -1.51
C LEU A 162 7.90 -10.34 -2.04
N ASN A 163 7.07 -10.84 -1.12
CA ASN A 163 5.68 -11.14 -1.42
C ASN A 163 4.85 -9.84 -1.40
N TYR A 164 4.39 -9.38 -2.56
CA TYR A 164 3.63 -8.13 -2.66
C TYR A 164 2.13 -8.33 -2.53
N GLN A 165 1.52 -7.60 -1.60
CA GLN A 165 0.07 -7.42 -1.55
C GLN A 165 -0.32 -6.09 -2.20
N THR A 166 -0.97 -6.17 -3.36
CA THR A 166 -1.50 -5.00 -4.07
C THR A 166 -2.77 -4.48 -3.42
N LEU A 167 -2.74 -3.20 -3.02
CA LEU A 167 -3.87 -2.47 -2.47
C LEU A 167 -4.55 -1.65 -3.56
N LYS A 168 -5.85 -1.35 -3.36
CA LYS A 168 -6.61 -0.46 -4.25
C LYS A 168 -5.91 0.90 -4.36
N PRO A 169 -5.87 1.52 -5.56
CA PRO A 169 -5.32 2.86 -5.72
C PRO A 169 -5.99 3.88 -4.79
N TYR A 170 -5.19 4.83 -4.30
CA TYR A 170 -5.66 5.96 -3.50
C TYR A 170 -5.77 7.20 -4.38
N ILE A 171 -7.00 7.66 -4.62
CA ILE A 171 -7.27 8.84 -5.44
C ILE A 171 -7.40 10.06 -4.52
N VAL A 172 -6.46 11.00 -4.66
CA VAL A 172 -6.43 12.20 -3.82
C VAL A 172 -7.56 13.15 -4.23
N GLY A 173 -8.41 13.53 -3.29
CA GLY A 173 -9.55 14.41 -3.55
C GLY A 173 -10.83 13.69 -3.96
N ALA A 174 -10.81 12.36 -4.13
CA ALA A 174 -12.05 11.61 -4.22
C ALA A 174 -12.74 11.59 -2.85
N ASN A 175 -13.96 12.12 -2.76
CA ASN A 175 -14.78 11.98 -1.57
C ASN A 175 -15.02 10.49 -1.31
N GLN A 176 -14.49 9.96 -0.19
CA GLN A 176 -14.68 8.56 0.19
C GLN A 176 -16.17 8.16 0.31
N ALA A 177 -17.06 9.13 0.50
CA ALA A 177 -18.51 8.95 0.47
C ALA A 177 -19.09 8.70 -0.94
N GLN A 178 -18.50 9.26 -2.00
CA GLN A 178 -18.96 9.06 -3.39
C GLN A 178 -18.50 7.74 -4.00
N ILE A 179 -17.37 7.20 -3.53
CA ILE A 179 -16.91 5.87 -3.98
C ILE A 179 -17.87 4.77 -3.47
N LYS A 180 -18.39 4.91 -2.24
CA LYS A 180 -19.43 3.99 -1.73
C LYS A 180 -20.75 4.09 -2.51
N SER A 181 -21.17 5.29 -2.92
CA SER A 181 -22.43 5.46 -3.67
C SER A 181 -22.35 5.00 -5.12
N GLN A 182 -21.20 5.12 -5.79
CA GLN A 182 -21.02 4.56 -7.13
C GLN A 182 -20.90 3.04 -7.13
N LEU A 183 -20.27 2.44 -6.10
CA LEU A 183 -20.25 0.97 -5.96
C LEU A 183 -21.62 0.39 -5.60
N SER A 184 -22.47 1.11 -4.85
CA SER A 184 -23.85 0.66 -4.60
C SER A 184 -24.77 0.78 -5.81
N LEU A 185 -24.49 1.69 -6.75
CA LEU A 185 -25.25 1.83 -8.01
C LEU A 185 -24.91 0.74 -9.02
N PHE A 186 -23.72 0.14 -8.96
CA PHE A 186 -23.36 -1.01 -9.80
C PHE A 186 -23.92 -2.34 -9.28
N THR A 187 -24.26 -2.46 -7.99
CA THR A 187 -24.90 -3.67 -7.42
C THR A 187 -26.42 -3.61 -7.39
N SER A 188 -27.05 -2.47 -7.70
CA SER A 188 -28.52 -2.34 -7.68
C SER A 188 -29.20 -2.46 -9.05
N ASN A 189 -28.46 -2.69 -10.14
CA ASN A 189 -29.03 -2.87 -11.49
C ASN A 189 -29.10 -4.33 -12.00
N SER A 190 -29.09 -5.34 -11.12
CA SER A 190 -29.26 -6.75 -11.52
C SER A 190 -30.53 -7.43 -11.01
N GLN A 191 -31.54 -6.71 -10.52
CA GLN A 191 -32.82 -7.31 -10.15
C GLN A 191 -34.00 -6.43 -10.52
N THR A 192 -34.55 -6.65 -11.73
CA THR A 192 -36.00 -6.80 -12.00
C THR A 192 -36.21 -6.88 -13.51
N ILE A 193 -36.46 -8.08 -14.06
CA ILE A 193 -37.53 -8.37 -15.04
C ILE A 193 -37.86 -9.88 -14.96
N GLU A 194 -38.69 -10.28 -13.99
CA GLU A 194 -39.78 -11.25 -14.19
C GLU A 194 -41.03 -10.35 -14.37
N SER A 195 -42.00 -10.57 -15.25
CA SER A 195 -42.41 -11.74 -16.02
C SER A 195 -43.44 -11.23 -17.05
N ASP A 196 -43.37 -11.65 -18.31
CA ASP A 196 -44.58 -11.88 -19.10
C ASP A 196 -44.31 -12.82 -20.27
N ASN A 197 -45.15 -13.86 -20.33
CA ASN A 197 -45.05 -15.03 -21.19
C ASN A 197 -45.20 -14.70 -22.68
N LYS A 198 -44.29 -15.22 -23.51
CA LYS A 198 -44.67 -15.79 -24.81
C LYS A 198 -43.66 -16.82 -25.30
N VAL A 199 -44.16 -18.04 -25.49
CA VAL A 199 -43.51 -19.22 -26.04
C VAL A 199 -42.93 -18.91 -27.43
N CYS A 200 -41.63 -19.15 -27.62
CA CYS A 200 -41.02 -19.46 -28.91
C CYS A 200 -39.77 -20.32 -28.68
N THR A 201 -39.77 -21.50 -29.27
CA THR A 201 -38.70 -22.50 -29.29
C THR A 201 -37.45 -21.98 -29.98
N SER A 202 -36.32 -21.94 -29.27
CA SER A 202 -34.98 -22.02 -29.88
C SER A 202 -33.96 -22.54 -28.85
N GLU A 203 -33.01 -23.33 -29.33
CA GLU A 203 -32.05 -24.14 -28.59
C GLU A 203 -31.17 -23.32 -27.61
N PRO A 204 -30.68 -23.93 -26.51
CA PRO A 204 -29.87 -23.23 -25.53
C PRO A 204 -28.46 -22.97 -26.07
N ARG A 205 -28.09 -21.69 -26.20
CA ARG A 205 -26.68 -21.27 -26.23
C ARG A 205 -26.07 -21.54 -24.87
N THR A 206 -25.12 -22.46 -24.80
CA THR A 206 -24.36 -22.78 -23.59
C THR A 206 -23.51 -21.59 -23.17
N ASN A 207 -23.70 -21.17 -21.92
CA ASN A 207 -22.89 -20.15 -21.26
C ASN A 207 -21.47 -20.71 -21.03
N PRO A 208 -20.39 -20.04 -21.49
CA PRO A 208 -19.02 -20.51 -21.32
C PRO A 208 -18.60 -20.73 -19.86
N VAL A 209 -19.25 -20.04 -18.92
CA VAL A 209 -19.01 -20.21 -17.47
C VAL A 209 -19.61 -21.53 -16.96
N GLN A 210 -20.76 -21.94 -17.49
CA GLN A 210 -21.41 -23.19 -17.10
C GLN A 210 -20.60 -24.41 -17.57
N LYS A 211 -20.03 -24.32 -18.78
CA LYS A 211 -19.17 -25.36 -19.35
C LYS A 211 -17.90 -25.59 -18.51
N TRP A 212 -17.32 -24.52 -17.98
CA TRP A 212 -16.16 -24.59 -17.09
C TRP A 212 -16.47 -25.24 -15.73
N CYS A 213 -17.65 -24.94 -15.16
CA CYS A 213 -18.09 -25.55 -13.90
C CYS A 213 -18.38 -27.06 -14.04
N ASP A 214 -18.93 -27.49 -15.18
CA ASP A 214 -19.21 -28.90 -15.42
C ASP A 214 -17.93 -29.70 -15.69
N GLU A 215 -16.94 -29.11 -16.37
CA GLU A 215 -15.62 -29.73 -16.60
C GLU A 215 -14.80 -29.91 -15.30
N LEU A 216 -14.86 -28.93 -14.38
CA LEU A 216 -14.23 -29.04 -13.05
C LEU A 216 -14.86 -30.12 -12.18
N ARG A 217 -16.17 -30.35 -12.31
CA ARG A 217 -16.91 -31.36 -11.56
C ARG A 217 -16.56 -32.78 -12.02
N ILE A 218 -16.40 -32.97 -13.33
CA ILE A 218 -15.98 -34.25 -13.92
C ILE A 218 -14.52 -34.59 -13.58
N TRP A 219 -13.64 -33.59 -13.43
CA TRP A 219 -12.25 -33.81 -13.03
C TRP A 219 -12.11 -34.24 -11.57
N LEU A 220 -12.91 -33.67 -10.67
CA LEU A 220 -12.90 -34.02 -9.24
C LEU A 220 -13.43 -35.44 -8.96
N ASP A 221 -14.41 -35.92 -9.72
CA ASP A 221 -14.96 -37.28 -9.55
C ASP A 221 -14.04 -38.39 -10.13
N ARG A 222 -13.12 -38.06 -11.02
CA ARG A 222 -12.12 -39.01 -11.56
C ARG A 222 -10.86 -39.14 -10.71
N SER A 223 -10.72 -38.31 -9.67
CA SER A 223 -9.54 -38.23 -8.81
C SER A 223 -9.74 -38.90 -7.45
N ARG A 224 -10.76 -39.76 -7.31
CA ARG A 224 -11.04 -40.60 -6.15
C ARG A 224 -11.05 -42.07 -6.52
#